data_AF-A0A2R6QPR6-F1
#
_entry.id   AF-A0A2R6QPR6-F1
#
_cell.length_a   1.000
_cell.length_b   1.000
_cell.length_c   1.000
_cell.angle_alpha   90.00
_cell.angle_beta   90.00
_cell.angle_gamma   90.00
#
_symmetry.space_group_name_H-M   'P 1'
#
loop_
_entity.id
_entity.type
_entity.pdbx_description
1 polymer ?
#
loop_
_entity_poly.entity_id
_entity_poly.type
_entity_poly.pdbx_seq_one_letter_code
_entity_poly.pdbx_strand_id
1 'polypeptide(L)'
;MTVEEIAQGFVNVANETMCRPIRQLTEMKGHETRNHALACFGGAGPQHACAIARSLGMKEVLIHRFCGILSAYGMGLADVIEEAQEPYSAVYESGSLKEAFDREAILLKQIKQKLQEQGFREENITTETYLNLWYKGTDTAIMVRRQINEDGSGGDYAVEFAKLFQQEYGFKLHNRNILICDIRVRGIGVTNILKLRAIEPTSGAPKVEGHYKVYFENGWHDTPLFKLEDLGSGHVMPGPAIIMNGNSTVIVEPTCKAIIITKYGNVKIAIESASSTVKVAQKVADVVQLSIFNHRFMGISEQMGRTLQRTSISTNIKERLDFSCALFGPDGGLVANAPHVPVHLGAMSSTVRWQLEYWGDNLQDGDVLVTNHPCSGGSHLPDITVITPVFDNGNLVFFVASRGHHAEIGGITPGSMPPFLSSYGKKELP
;
A
#
# COMPACT_ATOMS: atom_id res chain seq x y z
N MET A 1 -7.11 32.47 -15.31
CA MET A 1 -7.80 31.28 -14.80
C MET A 1 -9.29 31.56 -14.86
N THR A 2 -10.04 30.79 -15.64
CA THR A 2 -11.50 30.88 -15.69
C THR A 2 -12.13 30.17 -14.47
N VAL A 3 -13.43 30.36 -14.23
CA VAL A 3 -14.12 29.71 -13.08
C VAL A 3 -14.10 28.20 -13.23
N GLU A 4 -14.21 27.70 -14.46
CA GLU A 4 -14.16 26.28 -14.81
C GLU A 4 -12.77 25.69 -14.52
N GLU A 5 -11.70 26.40 -14.88
CA GLU A 5 -10.32 25.97 -14.58
C GLU A 5 -10.06 25.91 -13.07
N ILE A 6 -10.63 26.84 -12.29
CA ILE A 6 -10.54 26.82 -10.83
C ILE A 6 -11.31 25.63 -10.25
N ALA A 7 -12.53 25.38 -10.74
CA ALA A 7 -13.35 24.24 -10.30
C ALA A 7 -12.67 22.90 -10.63
N GLN A 8 -12.10 22.76 -11.83
CA GLN A 8 -11.31 21.59 -12.22
C GLN A 8 -10.07 21.44 -11.33
N GLY A 9 -9.42 22.54 -10.95
CA GLY A 9 -8.32 22.54 -9.99
C GLY A 9 -8.69 21.90 -8.65
N PHE A 10 -9.86 22.25 -8.08
CA PHE A 10 -10.35 21.62 -6.85
C PHE A 10 -10.60 20.12 -7.01
N VAL A 11 -11.18 19.70 -8.13
CA VAL A 11 -11.39 18.27 -8.44
C VAL A 11 -10.05 17.54 -8.54
N ASN A 12 -9.05 18.14 -9.18
CA ASN A 12 -7.71 17.54 -9.32
C ASN A 12 -7.02 17.38 -7.96
N VAL A 13 -7.12 18.36 -7.06
CA VAL A 13 -6.59 18.25 -5.69
C VAL A 13 -7.30 17.15 -4.90
N ALA A 14 -8.63 17.05 -5.00
CA ALA A 14 -9.39 15.98 -4.36
C ALA A 14 -8.99 14.59 -4.89
N ASN A 15 -8.84 14.44 -6.21
CA ASN A 15 -8.39 13.21 -6.85
C ASN A 15 -7.01 12.76 -6.35
N GLU A 16 -6.03 13.66 -6.29
CA GLU A 16 -4.68 13.32 -5.80
C GLU A 16 -4.72 12.96 -4.31
N THR A 17 -5.51 13.68 -3.51
CA THR A 17 -5.69 13.38 -2.08
C THR A 17 -6.26 11.98 -1.86
N MET A 18 -7.20 11.53 -2.70
CA MET A 18 -7.75 10.17 -2.67
C MET A 18 -6.78 9.11 -3.21
N CYS A 19 -5.94 9.45 -4.20
CA CYS A 19 -4.94 8.52 -4.73
C CYS A 19 -3.88 8.14 -3.68
N ARG A 20 -3.49 9.09 -2.82
CA ARG A 20 -2.43 8.89 -1.82
C ARG A 20 -2.65 7.67 -0.91
N PRO A 21 -3.77 7.54 -0.17
CA PRO A 21 -3.99 6.39 0.70
C PRO A 21 -4.14 5.08 -0.09
N ILE A 22 -4.75 5.10 -1.29
CA ILE A 22 -4.89 3.90 -2.12
C ILE A 22 -3.51 3.38 -2.53
N ARG A 23 -2.64 4.27 -3.01
CA ARG A 23 -1.26 3.96 -3.38
C ARG A 23 -0.49 3.43 -2.18
N GLN A 24 -0.50 4.17 -1.08
CA GLN A 24 0.22 3.82 0.14
C GLN A 24 -0.20 2.44 0.68
N LEU A 25 -1.49 2.16 0.80
CA LEU A 25 -1.96 0.87 1.32
C LEU A 25 -1.66 -0.31 0.39
N THR A 26 -1.68 -0.08 -0.93
CA THR A 26 -1.40 -1.12 -1.93
C THR A 26 0.10 -1.44 -1.97
N GLU A 27 0.94 -0.40 -2.05
CA GLU A 27 2.40 -0.53 -2.08
C GLU A 27 2.96 -1.05 -0.74
N MET A 28 2.35 -0.68 0.40
CA MET A 28 2.71 -1.24 1.71
C MET A 28 2.52 -2.76 1.79
N LYS A 29 1.64 -3.34 0.96
CA LYS A 29 1.45 -4.79 0.87
C LYS A 29 2.33 -5.43 -0.22
N GLY A 30 3.28 -4.68 -0.78
CA GLY A 30 4.15 -5.16 -1.85
C GLY A 30 3.48 -5.24 -3.22
N HIS A 31 2.35 -4.57 -3.42
CA HIS A 31 1.60 -4.64 -4.66
C HIS A 31 1.76 -3.37 -5.49
N GLU A 32 1.96 -3.55 -6.80
CA GLU A 32 1.86 -2.44 -7.75
C GLU A 32 0.39 -2.09 -8.03
N THR A 33 0.05 -0.82 -7.88
CA THR A 33 -1.30 -0.27 -8.14
C THR A 33 -1.79 -0.56 -9.57
N ARG A 34 -0.91 -0.46 -10.57
CA ARG A 34 -1.24 -0.69 -11.99
C ARG A 34 -1.80 -2.09 -12.31
N ASN A 35 -1.49 -3.08 -11.48
CA ASN A 35 -1.90 -4.48 -11.67
C ASN A 35 -3.31 -4.75 -11.15
N HIS A 36 -3.98 -3.75 -10.56
CA HIS A 36 -5.29 -3.89 -9.94
C HIS A 36 -6.37 -3.20 -10.78
N ALA A 37 -7.62 -3.64 -10.58
CA ALA A 37 -8.81 -2.93 -11.03
C ALA A 37 -9.34 -2.06 -9.89
N LEU A 38 -9.73 -0.82 -10.20
CA LEU A 38 -10.30 0.08 -9.20
C LEU A 38 -11.78 -0.25 -9.00
N ALA A 39 -12.15 -0.75 -7.82
CA ALA A 39 -13.55 -0.92 -7.44
C ALA A 39 -14.08 0.38 -6.81
N CYS A 40 -15.03 1.04 -7.48
CA CYS A 40 -15.60 2.31 -7.03
C CYS A 40 -17.04 2.15 -6.52
N PHE A 41 -17.31 2.74 -5.36
CA PHE A 41 -18.62 2.72 -4.72
C PHE A 41 -18.88 4.01 -3.93
N GLY A 42 -20.05 4.11 -3.31
CA GLY A 42 -20.55 5.33 -2.67
C GLY A 42 -21.24 6.27 -3.66
N GLY A 43 -21.83 7.35 -3.15
CA GLY A 43 -22.55 8.33 -3.96
C GLY A 43 -21.63 9.10 -4.93
N ALA A 44 -20.49 9.59 -4.43
CA ALA A 44 -19.54 10.41 -5.18
C ALA A 44 -18.36 9.63 -5.80
N GLY A 45 -18.08 8.40 -5.32
CA GLY A 45 -16.91 7.63 -5.78
C GLY A 45 -16.84 7.46 -7.31
N PRO A 46 -17.93 7.06 -7.98
CA PRO A 46 -17.95 6.93 -9.44
C PRO A 46 -17.71 8.22 -10.25
N GLN A 47 -17.81 9.41 -9.62
CA GLN A 47 -17.52 10.69 -10.28
C GLN A 47 -16.01 10.89 -10.47
N HIS A 48 -15.21 10.35 -9.56
CA HIS A 48 -13.74 10.49 -9.53
C HIS A 48 -13.00 9.27 -10.09
N ALA A 49 -13.74 8.21 -10.42
CA ALA A 49 -13.18 6.88 -10.70
C ALA A 49 -12.18 6.86 -11.88
N CYS A 50 -12.52 7.52 -12.98
CA CYS A 50 -11.66 7.56 -14.18
C CYS A 50 -10.34 8.28 -13.90
N ALA A 51 -10.40 9.46 -13.28
CA ALA A 51 -9.23 10.24 -12.94
C ALA A 51 -8.33 9.53 -11.91
N ILE A 52 -8.91 8.95 -10.85
CA ILE A 52 -8.15 8.20 -9.84
C ILE A 52 -7.44 7.00 -10.48
N ALA A 53 -8.15 6.20 -11.26
CA ALA A 53 -7.56 5.03 -11.91
C ALA A 53 -6.45 5.42 -12.90
N ARG A 54 -6.61 6.53 -13.66
CA ARG A 54 -5.54 7.07 -14.51
C ARG A 54 -4.31 7.48 -13.68
N SER A 55 -4.49 8.22 -12.59
CA SER A 55 -3.41 8.67 -11.71
C SER A 55 -2.69 7.53 -10.98
N LEU A 56 -3.37 6.40 -10.78
CA LEU A 56 -2.80 5.16 -10.23
C LEU A 56 -2.26 4.22 -11.32
N GLY A 57 -2.38 4.56 -12.60
CA GLY A 57 -1.93 3.72 -13.71
C GLY A 57 -2.73 2.43 -13.91
N MET A 58 -3.94 2.36 -13.36
CA MET A 58 -4.86 1.23 -13.50
C MET A 58 -5.54 1.25 -14.86
N LYS A 59 -5.76 0.07 -15.45
CA LYS A 59 -6.38 -0.07 -16.78
C LYS A 59 -7.89 -0.28 -16.73
N GLU A 60 -8.42 -0.59 -15.56
CA GLU A 60 -9.80 -1.03 -15.38
C GLU A 60 -10.43 -0.42 -14.14
N VAL A 61 -11.66 0.07 -14.30
CA VAL A 61 -12.53 0.51 -13.21
C VAL A 61 -13.79 -0.35 -13.22
N LEU A 62 -14.20 -0.80 -12.05
CA LEU A 62 -15.43 -1.56 -11.83
C LEU A 62 -16.34 -0.79 -10.88
N ILE A 63 -17.53 -0.44 -11.37
CA ILE A 63 -18.58 0.22 -10.58
C ILE A 63 -19.76 -0.73 -10.47
N HIS A 64 -20.08 -1.12 -9.24
CA HIS A 64 -21.21 -2.01 -8.99
C HIS A 64 -22.53 -1.32 -9.32
N ARG A 65 -23.52 -2.06 -9.84
CA ARG A 65 -24.87 -1.51 -10.14
C ARG A 65 -25.60 -0.92 -8.93
N PHE A 66 -25.14 -1.24 -7.72
CA PHE A 66 -25.66 -0.70 -6.47
C PHE A 66 -24.61 0.13 -5.72
N CYS A 67 -23.70 0.79 -6.44
CA CYS A 67 -22.57 1.54 -5.88
C CYS A 67 -22.98 2.49 -4.73
N GLY A 68 -24.11 3.20 -4.86
CA GLY A 68 -24.60 4.13 -3.83
C GLY A 68 -25.03 3.47 -2.51
N ILE A 69 -25.40 2.20 -2.53
CA ILE A 69 -25.86 1.43 -1.35
C ILE A 69 -25.03 0.14 -1.14
N LEU A 70 -23.82 0.10 -1.70
CA LEU A 70 -23.04 -1.14 -1.80
C LEU A 70 -22.72 -1.74 -0.43
N SER A 71 -22.56 -0.92 0.60
CA SER A 71 -22.33 -1.39 1.98
C SER A 71 -23.51 -2.21 2.52
N ALA A 72 -24.74 -1.74 2.31
CA ALA A 72 -25.94 -2.47 2.74
C ALA A 72 -26.13 -3.77 1.92
N TYR A 73 -25.83 -3.70 0.62
CA TYR A 73 -25.83 -4.90 -0.23
C TYR A 73 -24.78 -5.93 0.22
N GLY A 74 -23.58 -5.47 0.59
CA GLY A 74 -22.51 -6.31 1.13
C GLY A 74 -22.90 -6.98 2.45
N MET A 75 -23.58 -6.26 3.36
CA MET A 75 -24.12 -6.87 4.59
C MET A 75 -25.10 -8.01 4.30
N GLY A 76 -25.94 -7.89 3.27
CA GLY A 76 -26.89 -8.94 2.90
C GLY A 76 -26.24 -10.16 2.21
N LEU A 77 -25.03 -10.01 1.67
CA LEU A 77 -24.23 -11.07 1.06
C LEU A 77 -23.20 -11.68 2.01
N ALA A 78 -23.01 -11.10 3.20
CA ALA A 78 -21.96 -11.52 4.10
C ALA A 78 -22.27 -12.89 4.72
N ASP A 79 -21.30 -13.78 4.61
CA ASP A 79 -21.29 -15.02 5.39
C ASP A 79 -21.10 -14.70 6.87
N VAL A 80 -21.58 -15.60 7.73
CA VAL A 80 -21.36 -15.45 9.17
C VAL A 80 -19.97 -15.95 9.51
N ILE A 81 -19.13 -15.08 10.04
CA ILE A 81 -17.74 -15.37 10.37
C ILE A 81 -17.60 -15.45 11.89
N GLU A 82 -17.10 -16.59 12.37
CA GLU A 82 -16.68 -16.79 13.76
C GLU A 82 -15.17 -17.00 13.79
N GLU A 83 -14.46 -16.22 14.58
CA GLU A 83 -13.01 -16.35 14.77
C GLU A 83 -12.69 -16.73 16.21
N ALA A 84 -11.73 -17.63 16.38
CA ALA A 84 -11.10 -17.92 17.66
C ALA A 84 -9.58 -17.85 17.49
N GLN A 85 -8.91 -17.29 18.49
CA GLN A 85 -7.46 -17.16 18.52
C GLN A 85 -6.93 -17.60 19.88
N GLU A 86 -5.77 -18.26 19.89
CA GLU A 86 -5.08 -18.70 21.09
C GLU A 86 -3.60 -18.29 21.02
N PRO A 87 -3.07 -17.58 22.04
CA PRO A 87 -1.65 -17.23 22.08
C PRO A 87 -0.78 -18.47 22.25
N TYR A 88 0.23 -18.60 21.39
CA TYR A 88 1.21 -19.67 21.45
C TYR A 88 2.57 -19.16 20.99
N SER A 89 3.42 -18.83 21.96
CA SER A 89 4.78 -18.34 21.70
C SER A 89 5.75 -19.51 21.67
N ALA A 90 6.18 -19.91 20.48
CA ALA A 90 7.12 -21.01 20.28
C ALA A 90 8.01 -20.80 19.07
N VAL A 91 9.19 -21.43 19.05
CA VAL A 91 10.04 -21.45 17.85
C VAL A 91 9.40 -22.36 16.80
N TYR A 92 9.41 -21.94 15.54
CA TYR A 92 8.87 -22.73 14.44
C TYR A 92 9.74 -23.97 14.18
N GLU A 93 9.37 -25.08 14.81
CA GLU A 93 10.06 -26.37 14.73
C GLU A 93 9.04 -27.51 14.65
N SER A 94 9.48 -28.70 14.23
CA SER A 94 8.60 -29.87 14.07
C SER A 94 7.86 -30.29 15.34
N GLY A 95 8.44 -30.04 16.52
CA GLY A 95 7.79 -30.31 17.81
C GLY A 95 6.66 -29.32 18.11
N SER A 96 6.97 -28.02 18.03
CA SER A 96 6.00 -26.94 18.26
C SER A 96 4.88 -26.89 17.22
N LEU A 97 5.14 -27.35 15.99
CA LEU A 97 4.11 -27.50 14.97
C LEU A 97 3.07 -28.55 15.35
N LYS A 98 3.47 -29.67 15.96
CA LYS A 98 2.51 -30.68 16.42
C LYS A 98 1.60 -30.11 17.50
N GLU A 99 2.17 -29.41 18.48
CA GLU A 99 1.39 -28.75 19.52
C GLU A 99 0.46 -27.66 18.94
N ALA A 100 0.93 -26.92 17.94
CA ALA A 100 0.09 -25.95 17.24
C ALA A 100 -1.09 -26.62 16.52
N PHE A 101 -0.88 -27.79 15.90
CA PHE A 101 -1.97 -28.58 15.29
C PHE A 101 -2.96 -29.13 16.31
N ASP A 102 -2.49 -29.55 17.49
CA ASP A 102 -3.36 -30.01 18.57
C ASP A 102 -4.25 -28.88 19.09
N ARG A 103 -3.69 -27.67 19.28
CA ARG A 103 -4.44 -26.46 19.66
C ARG A 103 -5.40 -26.01 18.55
N GLU A 104 -4.97 -26.04 17.29
CA GLU A 104 -5.82 -25.78 16.12
C GLU A 104 -7.05 -26.70 16.14
N ALA A 105 -6.87 -28.00 16.42
CA ALA A 105 -7.97 -28.96 16.46
C ALA A 105 -9.01 -28.65 17.56
N ILE A 106 -8.56 -28.08 18.69
CA ILE A 106 -9.45 -27.62 19.76
C ILE A 106 -10.25 -26.39 19.31
N LEU A 107 -9.58 -25.40 18.72
CA LEU A 107 -10.23 -24.18 18.20
C LEU A 107 -11.22 -24.49 17.07
N LEU A 108 -10.88 -25.41 16.17
CA LEU A 108 -11.76 -25.87 15.10
C LEU A 108 -13.07 -26.46 15.66
N LYS A 109 -12.98 -27.31 16.69
CA LYS A 109 -14.17 -27.88 17.34
C LYS A 109 -15.02 -26.79 17.98
N GLN A 110 -14.40 -25.84 18.68
CA GLN A 110 -15.10 -24.73 19.33
C GLN A 110 -15.85 -23.86 18.31
N ILE A 111 -15.22 -23.50 17.20
CA ILE A 111 -15.83 -22.67 16.15
C ILE A 111 -16.96 -23.42 15.45
N LYS A 112 -16.76 -24.69 15.10
CA LYS A 112 -17.82 -25.51 14.51
C LYS A 112 -19.04 -25.59 15.42
N GLN A 113 -18.83 -25.78 16.73
CA GLN A 113 -19.92 -25.80 17.70
C GLN A 113 -20.66 -24.46 17.75
N LYS A 114 -19.95 -23.32 17.82
CA LYS A 114 -20.59 -21.99 17.80
C LYS A 114 -21.42 -21.75 16.55
N LEU A 115 -20.92 -22.11 15.37
CA LEU A 115 -21.66 -21.98 14.12
C LEU A 115 -22.88 -22.91 14.07
N GLN A 116 -22.76 -24.12 14.63
CA GLN A 116 -23.90 -25.04 14.77
C GLN A 116 -24.97 -24.50 15.73
N GLU A 117 -24.57 -23.87 16.84
CA GLU A 117 -25.48 -23.20 17.79
C GLU A 117 -26.23 -22.03 17.13
N GLN A 118 -25.61 -21.37 16.15
CA GLN A 118 -26.25 -20.33 15.32
C GLN A 118 -27.14 -20.90 14.20
N GLY A 119 -27.25 -22.22 14.08
CA GLY A 119 -28.16 -22.92 13.16
C GLY A 119 -27.55 -23.34 11.82
N PHE A 120 -26.22 -23.25 11.66
CA PHE A 120 -25.55 -23.72 10.44
C PHE A 120 -25.34 -25.25 10.46
N ARG A 121 -25.66 -25.89 9.34
CA ARG A 121 -25.34 -27.31 9.12
C ARG A 121 -23.87 -27.48 8.78
N GLU A 122 -23.28 -28.63 9.11
CA GLU A 122 -21.85 -28.89 8.86
C GLU A 122 -21.46 -28.77 7.38
N GLU A 123 -22.37 -29.12 6.46
CA GLU A 123 -22.19 -28.96 5.01
C GLU A 123 -22.01 -27.50 4.54
N ASN A 124 -22.49 -26.53 5.33
CA ASN A 124 -22.41 -25.10 5.03
C ASN A 124 -21.33 -24.38 5.86
N ILE A 125 -20.50 -25.12 6.59
CA ILE A 125 -19.42 -24.56 7.39
C ILE A 125 -18.09 -24.85 6.69
N THR A 126 -17.35 -23.79 6.37
CA THR A 126 -15.97 -23.89 5.91
C THR A 126 -15.03 -23.32 6.96
N THR A 127 -13.83 -23.87 7.08
CA THR A 127 -12.86 -23.46 8.10
C THR A 127 -11.52 -23.13 7.47
N GLU A 128 -10.89 -22.06 7.95
CA GLU A 128 -9.58 -21.60 7.52
C GLU A 128 -8.67 -21.45 8.74
N THR A 129 -7.45 -21.97 8.65
CA THR A 129 -6.45 -21.87 9.72
C THR A 129 -5.35 -20.91 9.32
N TYR A 130 -4.92 -20.10 10.29
CA TYR A 130 -3.86 -19.13 10.18
C TYR A 130 -2.86 -19.29 11.33
N LEU A 131 -1.57 -19.17 11.01
CA LEU A 131 -0.52 -18.96 12.01
C LEU A 131 -0.01 -17.53 11.87
N ASN A 132 0.03 -16.81 12.99
CA ASN A 132 0.71 -15.52 13.05
C ASN A 132 2.18 -15.77 13.36
N LEU A 133 3.04 -15.41 12.40
CA LEU A 133 4.48 -15.67 12.45
C LEU A 133 5.27 -14.36 12.38
N TRP A 134 6.38 -14.29 13.11
CA TRP A 134 7.37 -13.21 12.96
C TRP A 134 8.80 -13.74 13.08
N TYR A 135 9.79 -12.93 12.74
CA TYR A 135 11.18 -13.26 13.03
C TYR A 135 11.52 -12.92 14.48
N LYS A 136 12.37 -13.74 15.11
CA LYS A 136 12.89 -13.46 16.46
C LYS A 136 13.49 -12.04 16.53
N GLY A 137 13.04 -11.27 17.52
CA GLY A 137 13.46 -9.89 17.79
C GLY A 137 12.62 -8.83 17.08
N THR A 138 11.84 -9.19 16.06
CA THR A 138 10.78 -8.34 15.50
C THR A 138 9.49 -8.58 16.26
N ASP A 139 8.53 -7.67 16.13
CA ASP A 139 7.22 -7.74 16.80
C ASP A 139 6.05 -7.63 15.82
N THR A 140 6.33 -7.58 14.51
CA THR A 140 5.31 -7.49 13.47
C THR A 140 4.97 -8.87 12.95
N ALA A 141 3.83 -9.40 13.42
CA ALA A 141 3.32 -10.68 12.98
C ALA A 141 2.71 -10.57 11.57
N ILE A 142 3.00 -11.56 10.73
CA ILE A 142 2.33 -11.78 9.45
C ILE A 142 1.38 -12.96 9.62
N MET A 143 0.13 -12.75 9.23
CA MET A 143 -0.90 -13.78 9.25
C MET A 143 -0.75 -14.70 8.05
N VAL A 144 -0.31 -15.93 8.27
CA VAL A 144 -0.03 -16.91 7.22
C VAL A 144 -1.14 -17.97 7.19
N ARG A 145 -1.88 -18.02 6.09
CA ARG A 145 -2.92 -19.02 5.87
C ARG A 145 -2.28 -20.38 5.57
N ARG A 146 -2.86 -21.45 6.13
CA ARG A 146 -2.50 -22.83 5.76
C ARG A 146 -2.80 -23.07 4.28
N GLN A 147 -1.78 -23.42 3.50
CA GLN A 147 -1.99 -23.93 2.15
C GLN A 147 -2.24 -25.44 2.21
N ILE A 148 -3.15 -25.92 1.37
CA ILE A 148 -3.40 -27.34 1.18
C ILE A 148 -2.89 -27.65 -0.22
N ASN A 149 -1.86 -28.48 -0.32
CA ASN A 149 -1.30 -28.91 -1.59
C ASN A 149 -2.30 -29.84 -2.31
N GLU A 150 -2.14 -30.03 -3.62
CA GLU A 150 -3.02 -30.88 -4.44
C GLU A 150 -3.06 -32.35 -3.96
N ASP A 151 -2.02 -32.80 -3.26
CA ASP A 151 -1.93 -34.12 -2.62
C ASP A 151 -2.60 -34.20 -1.24
N GLY A 152 -3.21 -33.11 -0.77
CA GLY A 152 -3.83 -33.00 0.55
C GLY A 152 -2.83 -32.80 1.70
N SER A 153 -1.52 -32.70 1.42
CA SER A 153 -0.52 -32.36 2.44
C SER A 153 -0.61 -30.87 2.81
N GLY A 154 -0.39 -30.56 4.09
CA GLY A 154 -0.30 -29.16 4.53
C GLY A 154 0.97 -28.53 4.00
N GLY A 155 0.85 -27.40 3.31
CA GLY A 155 1.98 -26.58 2.87
C GLY A 155 2.77 -26.03 4.06
N ASP A 156 4.05 -25.76 3.82
CA ASP A 156 4.97 -25.22 4.83
C ASP A 156 4.68 -23.73 5.10
N TYR A 157 4.26 -23.41 6.33
CA TYR A 157 4.01 -22.03 6.74
C TYR A 157 5.28 -21.16 6.66
N ALA A 158 6.47 -21.74 6.85
CA ALA A 158 7.72 -20.97 6.80
C ALA A 158 8.02 -20.45 5.39
N VAL A 159 7.72 -21.25 4.35
CA VAL A 159 7.92 -20.85 2.95
C VAL A 159 6.98 -19.72 2.57
N GLU A 160 5.68 -19.85 2.90
CA GLU A 160 4.71 -18.79 2.63
C GLU A 160 4.96 -17.53 3.47
N PHE A 161 5.38 -17.69 4.73
CA PHE A 161 5.84 -16.57 5.57
C PHE A 161 6.99 -15.81 4.93
N ALA A 162 8.04 -16.51 4.49
CA ALA A 162 9.20 -15.87 3.88
C ALA A 162 8.83 -15.13 2.58
N LYS A 163 7.89 -15.69 1.80
CA LYS A 163 7.35 -15.05 0.59
C LYS A 163 6.53 -13.81 0.91
N LEU A 164 5.60 -13.88 1.87
CA LEU A 164 4.79 -12.74 2.31
C LEU A 164 5.65 -11.65 2.93
N PHE A 165 6.65 -12.01 3.73
CA PHE A 165 7.61 -11.06 4.32
C PHE A 165 8.43 -10.36 3.23
N GLN A 166 8.95 -11.10 2.24
CA GLN A 166 9.69 -10.50 1.14
C GLN A 166 8.79 -9.61 0.28
N GLN A 167 7.52 -9.99 0.09
CA GLN A 167 6.55 -9.18 -0.63
C GLN A 167 6.26 -7.88 0.13
N GLU A 168 5.96 -7.95 1.43
CA GLU A 168 5.59 -6.78 2.22
C GLU A 168 6.76 -5.81 2.48
N TYR A 169 7.96 -6.33 2.73
CA TYR A 169 9.11 -5.51 3.16
C TYR A 169 10.25 -5.41 2.12
N GLY A 170 10.24 -6.23 1.06
CA GLY A 170 11.21 -6.14 -0.04
C GLY A 170 12.54 -6.87 0.17
N PHE A 171 12.77 -7.51 1.33
CA PHE A 171 14.01 -8.23 1.61
C PHE A 171 13.79 -9.51 2.42
N LYS A 172 14.82 -10.36 2.52
CA LYS A 172 14.83 -11.56 3.36
C LYS A 172 15.73 -11.37 4.56
N LEU A 173 15.23 -11.75 5.74
CA LEU A 173 16.06 -11.84 6.94
C LEU A 173 16.74 -13.21 6.98
N HIS A 174 18.05 -13.23 6.82
CA HIS A 174 18.85 -14.45 6.93
C HIS A 174 19.21 -14.75 8.40
N ASN A 175 19.40 -16.03 8.71
CA ASN A 175 19.88 -16.50 10.02
C ASN A 175 19.02 -16.08 11.22
N ARG A 176 17.70 -15.98 11.04
CA ARG A 176 16.76 -15.70 12.14
C ARG A 176 15.71 -16.79 12.23
N ASN A 177 15.47 -17.22 13.47
CA ASN A 177 14.41 -18.16 13.76
C ASN A 177 13.05 -17.49 13.57
N ILE A 178 12.11 -18.25 13.01
CA ILE A 178 10.70 -17.88 12.94
C ILE A 178 10.06 -18.27 14.28
N LEU A 179 9.23 -17.38 14.83
CA LEU A 179 8.42 -17.65 16.02
C LEU A 179 6.95 -17.69 15.62
N ILE A 180 6.22 -18.63 16.22
CA ILE A 180 4.76 -18.64 16.27
C ILE A 180 4.35 -17.70 17.40
N CYS A 181 3.38 -16.82 17.15
CA CYS A 181 2.86 -15.87 18.13
C CYS A 181 1.51 -16.35 18.68
N ASP A 182 0.63 -16.71 17.76
CA ASP A 182 -0.71 -17.19 18.05
C ASP A 182 -1.25 -18.01 16.88
N ILE A 183 -2.25 -18.81 17.22
CA ILE A 183 -2.97 -19.69 16.31
C ILE A 183 -4.35 -19.10 16.16
N ARG A 184 -4.77 -18.87 14.91
CA ARG A 184 -6.09 -18.32 14.59
C ARG A 184 -6.84 -19.29 13.69
N VAL A 185 -8.09 -19.55 14.04
CA VAL A 185 -9.02 -20.30 13.19
C VAL A 185 -10.20 -19.41 12.88
N ARG A 186 -10.63 -19.42 11.62
CA ARG A 186 -11.81 -18.73 11.12
C ARG A 186 -12.80 -19.77 10.61
N GLY A 187 -14.00 -19.78 11.14
CA GLY A 187 -15.13 -20.52 10.59
C GLY A 187 -16.04 -19.58 9.81
N ILE A 188 -16.49 -20.04 8.65
CA ILE A 188 -17.35 -19.29 7.75
C ILE A 188 -18.61 -20.13 7.54
N GLY A 189 -19.73 -19.65 8.09
CA GLY A 189 -21.06 -20.17 7.85
C GLY A 189 -21.64 -19.53 6.59
N VAL A 190 -21.72 -20.31 5.50
CA VAL A 190 -22.12 -19.81 4.18
C VAL A 190 -23.60 -19.46 4.16
N THR A 191 -23.93 -18.21 3.84
CA THR A 191 -25.31 -17.72 3.75
C THR A 191 -25.72 -17.53 2.28
N ASN A 192 -26.55 -18.43 1.76
CA ASN A 192 -27.03 -18.35 0.37
C ASN A 192 -28.31 -17.50 0.19
N ILE A 193 -28.40 -16.36 0.90
CA ILE A 193 -29.63 -15.55 0.99
C ILE A 193 -29.85 -14.74 -0.30
N LEU A 194 -28.83 -14.07 -0.81
CA LEU A 194 -28.90 -13.25 -2.01
C LEU A 194 -28.12 -13.88 -3.15
N LYS A 195 -28.81 -14.35 -4.19
CA LYS A 195 -28.18 -14.85 -5.42
C LYS A 195 -28.00 -13.73 -6.44
N LEU A 196 -26.83 -13.70 -7.08
CA LEU A 196 -26.55 -12.79 -8.18
C LEU A 196 -27.48 -13.10 -9.37
N ARG A 197 -28.31 -12.12 -9.74
CA ARG A 197 -29.19 -12.23 -10.91
C ARG A 197 -28.51 -11.62 -12.13
N ALA A 198 -28.34 -12.43 -13.18
CA ALA A 198 -27.88 -11.92 -14.47
C ALA A 198 -28.98 -11.07 -15.11
N ILE A 199 -28.57 -10.02 -15.82
CA ILE A 199 -29.46 -9.20 -16.65
C ILE A 199 -29.46 -9.78 -18.05
N GLU A 200 -30.60 -9.71 -18.74
CA GLU A 200 -30.68 -10.18 -20.11
C GLU A 200 -29.74 -9.39 -21.04
N PRO A 201 -29.07 -10.06 -21.97
CA PRO A 201 -28.27 -9.38 -22.99
C PRO A 201 -29.20 -8.66 -23.96
N THR A 202 -28.98 -7.36 -24.12
CA THR A 202 -29.75 -6.54 -25.06
C THR A 202 -28.92 -6.30 -26.32
N SER A 203 -29.50 -6.58 -27.48
CA SER A 203 -28.92 -6.28 -28.78
C SER A 203 -29.56 -4.99 -29.31
N GLY A 204 -28.96 -3.85 -28.98
CA GLY A 204 -29.44 -2.53 -29.41
C GLY A 204 -28.46 -1.41 -29.07
N ALA A 205 -28.61 -0.25 -29.72
CA ALA A 205 -27.87 0.94 -29.31
C ALA A 205 -28.41 1.44 -27.96
N PRO A 206 -27.54 1.87 -27.03
CA PRO A 206 -27.95 2.37 -25.73
C PRO A 206 -28.80 3.63 -25.90
N LYS A 207 -29.94 3.67 -25.20
CA LYS A 207 -30.87 4.80 -25.28
C LYS A 207 -30.30 6.01 -24.56
N VAL A 208 -30.10 7.10 -25.29
CA VAL A 208 -29.66 8.38 -24.73
C VAL A 208 -30.88 9.11 -24.17
N GLU A 209 -30.81 9.53 -22.90
CA GLU A 209 -31.87 10.30 -22.25
C GLU A 209 -31.77 11.80 -22.55
N GLY A 210 -30.54 12.32 -22.65
CA GLY A 210 -30.27 13.73 -22.91
C GLY A 210 -28.79 14.00 -23.17
N HIS A 211 -28.46 15.26 -23.44
CA HIS A 211 -27.09 15.73 -23.61
C HIS A 211 -26.84 16.92 -22.68
N TYR A 212 -25.68 16.92 -22.04
CA TYR A 212 -25.28 17.97 -21.10
C TYR A 212 -23.84 18.40 -21.36
N LYS A 213 -23.60 19.70 -21.26
CA LYS A 213 -22.24 20.25 -21.32
C LYS A 213 -21.50 19.94 -20.01
N VAL A 214 -20.40 19.21 -20.11
CA VAL A 214 -19.50 18.88 -19.00
C VAL A 214 -18.12 19.43 -19.31
N TYR A 215 -17.50 20.05 -18.31
CA TYR A 215 -16.13 20.54 -18.42
C TYR A 215 -15.16 19.44 -17.97
N PHE A 216 -14.24 19.06 -18.85
CA PHE A 216 -13.11 18.16 -18.57
C PHE A 216 -11.79 18.91 -18.75
N GLU A 217 -10.64 18.26 -18.52
CA GLU A 217 -9.31 18.89 -18.65
C GLU A 217 -9.04 19.50 -20.04
N ASN A 218 -9.67 18.97 -21.09
CA ASN A 218 -9.55 19.45 -22.47
C ASN A 218 -10.67 20.42 -22.89
N GLY A 219 -11.49 20.88 -21.95
CA GLY A 219 -12.52 21.90 -22.16
C GLY A 219 -13.95 21.38 -22.06
N TRP A 220 -14.89 22.13 -22.65
CA TRP A 220 -16.31 21.79 -22.64
C TRP A 220 -16.63 20.70 -23.68
N HIS A 221 -17.25 19.62 -23.23
CA HIS A 221 -17.74 18.52 -24.08
C HIS A 221 -19.25 18.36 -23.93
N ASP A 222 -19.93 18.19 -25.06
CA ASP A 222 -21.33 17.76 -25.06
C ASP A 222 -21.39 16.25 -24.80
N THR A 223 -21.95 15.88 -23.65
CA THR A 223 -21.83 14.53 -23.08
C THR A 223 -23.20 13.86 -22.98
N PRO A 224 -23.39 12.67 -23.59
CA PRO A 224 -24.65 11.94 -23.51
C PRO A 224 -24.91 11.39 -22.10
N LEU A 225 -26.18 11.46 -21.70
CA LEU A 225 -26.71 10.94 -20.45
C LEU A 225 -27.41 9.59 -20.68
N PHE A 226 -27.03 8.60 -19.88
CA PHE A 226 -27.64 7.28 -19.87
C PHE A 226 -28.19 6.95 -18.48
N LYS A 227 -29.30 6.23 -18.43
CA LYS A 227 -29.82 5.62 -17.22
C LYS A 227 -29.38 4.18 -17.13
N LEU A 228 -28.84 3.76 -15.98
CA LEU A 228 -28.36 2.38 -15.82
C LEU A 228 -29.48 1.34 -16.00
N GLU A 229 -30.73 1.68 -15.65
CA GLU A 229 -31.91 0.82 -15.85
C GLU A 229 -32.23 0.53 -17.32
N ASP A 230 -31.88 1.45 -18.22
CA ASP A 230 -32.11 1.33 -19.67
C ASP A 230 -30.96 0.62 -20.40
N LEU A 231 -29.88 0.29 -19.68
CA LEU A 231 -28.69 -0.35 -20.24
C LEU A 231 -28.73 -1.87 -20.03
N GLY A 232 -28.68 -2.62 -21.12
CA GLY A 232 -28.60 -4.08 -21.11
C GLY A 232 -27.19 -4.63 -21.01
N SER A 233 -27.06 -5.91 -20.70
CA SER A 233 -25.76 -6.57 -20.64
C SER A 233 -25.10 -6.64 -22.03
N GLY A 234 -23.81 -6.36 -22.11
CA GLY A 234 -23.02 -6.40 -23.35
C GLY A 234 -22.96 -5.08 -24.11
N HIS A 235 -23.69 -4.05 -23.70
CA HIS A 235 -23.55 -2.71 -24.30
C HIS A 235 -22.11 -2.19 -24.14
N VAL A 236 -21.57 -1.67 -25.25
CA VAL A 236 -20.27 -1.01 -25.30
C VAL A 236 -20.45 0.43 -25.77
N MET A 237 -19.94 1.40 -25.01
CA MET A 237 -20.02 2.82 -25.34
C MET A 237 -18.64 3.50 -25.22
N PRO A 238 -18.31 4.45 -26.11
CA PRO A 238 -17.13 5.29 -25.93
C PRO A 238 -17.39 6.35 -24.85
N GLY A 239 -16.31 6.89 -24.26
CA GLY A 239 -16.37 8.15 -23.51
C GLY A 239 -16.43 9.37 -24.45
N PRO A 240 -16.86 10.56 -23.97
CA PRO A 240 -17.37 10.84 -22.64
C PRO A 240 -18.83 10.40 -22.45
N ALA A 241 -19.22 10.06 -21.22
CA ALA A 241 -20.60 9.67 -20.91
C ALA A 241 -20.95 9.96 -19.44
N ILE A 242 -22.23 10.27 -19.18
CA ILE A 242 -22.79 10.34 -17.82
C ILE A 242 -23.73 9.14 -17.64
N ILE A 243 -23.53 8.33 -16.61
CA ILE A 243 -24.44 7.22 -16.28
C ILE A 243 -25.08 7.47 -14.92
N MET A 244 -26.40 7.67 -14.90
CA MET A 244 -27.17 7.80 -13.69
C MET A 244 -27.63 6.45 -13.18
N ASN A 245 -27.35 6.20 -11.91
CA ASN A 245 -27.71 4.97 -11.21
C ASN A 245 -28.74 5.22 -10.09
N GLY A 246 -29.54 6.29 -10.21
CA GLY A 246 -30.51 6.74 -9.21
C GLY A 246 -29.88 7.32 -7.93
N ASN A 247 -28.98 6.58 -7.29
CA ASN A 247 -28.30 6.91 -6.04
C ASN A 247 -26.85 7.37 -6.22
N SER A 248 -26.33 7.36 -7.45
CA SER A 248 -24.97 7.78 -7.79
C SER A 248 -24.90 8.18 -9.27
N THR A 249 -23.94 9.03 -9.60
CA THR A 249 -23.64 9.46 -10.96
C THR A 249 -22.24 9.02 -11.32
N VAL A 250 -22.12 8.24 -12.39
CA VAL A 250 -20.84 7.85 -12.98
C VAL A 250 -20.46 8.89 -14.03
N ILE A 251 -19.25 9.42 -13.93
CA ILE A 251 -18.68 10.30 -14.94
C ILE A 251 -17.58 9.54 -15.67
N VAL A 252 -17.77 9.38 -16.98
CA VAL A 252 -16.79 8.75 -17.87
C VAL A 252 -16.11 9.83 -18.70
N GLU A 253 -14.79 9.91 -18.57
CA GLU A 253 -13.99 10.93 -19.24
C GLU A 253 -13.80 10.62 -20.74
N PRO A 254 -13.50 11.63 -21.58
CA PRO A 254 -13.35 11.45 -23.02
C PRO A 254 -12.26 10.45 -23.44
N THR A 255 -11.25 10.23 -22.59
CA THR A 255 -10.10 9.34 -22.87
C THR A 255 -10.34 7.89 -22.46
N CYS A 256 -11.55 7.54 -22.00
CA CYS A 256 -11.91 6.17 -21.71
C CYS A 256 -12.22 5.39 -22.99
N LYS A 257 -11.61 4.21 -23.14
CA LYS A 257 -11.69 3.40 -24.36
C LYS A 257 -13.05 2.76 -24.56
N ALA A 258 -13.62 2.23 -23.48
CA ALA A 258 -14.87 1.50 -23.54
C ALA A 258 -15.55 1.46 -22.19
N ILE A 259 -16.86 1.61 -22.20
CA ILE A 259 -17.77 1.37 -21.09
C ILE A 259 -18.54 0.10 -21.42
N ILE A 260 -18.45 -0.91 -20.57
CA ILE A 260 -19.03 -2.23 -20.79
C ILE A 260 -19.99 -2.53 -19.65
N ILE A 261 -21.24 -2.86 -19.98
CA ILE A 261 -22.20 -3.34 -18.99
C ILE A 261 -22.05 -4.85 -18.86
N THR A 262 -21.61 -5.30 -17.69
CA THR A 262 -21.33 -6.72 -17.42
C THR A 262 -22.62 -7.55 -17.34
N LYS A 263 -22.48 -8.89 -17.29
CA LYS A 263 -23.61 -9.83 -17.09
C LYS A 263 -24.48 -9.54 -15.86
N TYR A 264 -23.93 -8.87 -14.86
CA TYR A 264 -24.64 -8.53 -13.62
C TYR A 264 -25.09 -7.07 -13.56
N GLY A 265 -24.95 -6.31 -14.65
CA GLY A 265 -25.31 -4.89 -14.72
C GLY A 265 -24.28 -3.93 -14.12
N ASN A 266 -23.11 -4.43 -13.72
CA ASN A 266 -22.02 -3.56 -13.27
C ASN A 266 -21.41 -2.82 -14.47
N VAL A 267 -20.96 -1.59 -14.24
CA VAL A 267 -20.28 -0.77 -15.24
C VAL A 267 -18.78 -1.04 -15.15
N LYS A 268 -18.20 -1.55 -16.23
CA LYS A 268 -16.76 -1.74 -16.39
C LYS A 268 -16.22 -0.68 -17.34
N ILE A 269 -15.27 0.12 -16.90
CA ILE A 269 -14.64 1.16 -17.71
C ILE A 269 -13.21 0.75 -18.00
N ALA A 270 -12.87 0.63 -19.28
CA ALA A 270 -11.50 0.44 -19.74
C ALA A 270 -10.85 1.80 -19.95
N ILE A 271 -9.75 2.05 -19.24
CA ILE A 271 -8.98 3.29 -19.35
C ILE A 271 -7.82 3.04 -20.31
N GLU A 272 -7.62 3.96 -21.25
CA GLU A 272 -6.42 3.94 -22.07
C GLU A 272 -5.22 4.24 -21.17
N SER A 273 -4.27 3.31 -21.09
CA SER A 273 -3.08 3.54 -20.27
C SER A 273 -2.39 4.78 -20.80
N ALA A 274 -2.30 5.82 -19.98
CA ALA A 274 -1.54 7.00 -20.34
C ALA A 274 -0.15 6.53 -20.79
N SER A 275 0.19 6.78 -22.06
CA SER A 275 1.58 6.65 -22.52
C SER A 275 2.43 7.46 -21.54
N SER A 276 3.41 6.79 -20.93
CA SER A 276 4.20 7.21 -19.76
C SER A 276 5.09 8.45 -19.98
N THR A 277 4.77 9.28 -20.96
CA THR A 277 5.46 10.54 -21.26
C THR A 277 4.52 11.69 -21.00
N VAL A 278 4.25 11.97 -19.72
CA VAL A 278 3.95 13.35 -19.35
C VAL A 278 5.18 14.14 -19.79
N LYS A 279 5.04 15.01 -20.81
CA LYS A 279 6.08 15.98 -21.14
C LYS A 279 6.21 16.88 -19.92
N VAL A 280 7.12 16.54 -19.01
CA VAL A 280 7.45 17.37 -17.85
C VAL A 280 7.91 18.70 -18.45
N ALA A 281 7.19 19.78 -18.13
CA ALA A 281 7.58 21.11 -18.57
C ALA A 281 8.94 21.41 -17.94
N GLN A 282 10.01 21.44 -18.75
CA GLN A 282 11.40 21.51 -18.28
C GLN A 282 11.75 22.80 -17.53
N LYS A 283 10.88 23.82 -17.51
CA LYS A 283 11.24 25.16 -17.01
C LYS A 283 10.28 25.75 -15.96
N VAL A 284 9.04 25.28 -15.84
CA VAL A 284 8.09 25.76 -14.84
C VAL A 284 7.26 24.56 -14.41
N ALA A 285 7.49 24.08 -13.18
CA ALA A 285 6.59 23.11 -12.58
C ALA A 285 5.25 23.80 -12.36
N ASP A 286 4.22 23.34 -13.07
CA ASP A 286 2.83 23.70 -12.77
C ASP A 286 2.57 23.46 -11.28
N VAL A 287 1.85 24.36 -10.60
CA VAL A 287 1.57 24.27 -9.16
C VAL A 287 0.93 22.92 -8.82
N VAL A 288 0.09 22.40 -9.73
CA VAL A 288 -0.51 21.07 -9.62
C VAL A 288 0.55 19.98 -9.71
N GLN A 289 1.47 20.04 -10.69
CA GLN A 289 2.56 19.08 -10.83
C GLN A 289 3.51 19.08 -9.62
N LEU A 290 3.90 20.26 -9.14
CA LEU A 290 4.76 20.39 -7.96
C LEU A 290 4.10 19.77 -6.72
N SER A 291 2.79 19.99 -6.54
CA SER A 291 2.02 19.34 -5.48
C SER A 291 2.04 17.81 -5.64
N ILE A 292 1.76 17.28 -6.84
CA ILE A 292 1.77 15.82 -7.10
C ILE A 292 3.13 15.21 -6.79
N PHE A 293 4.24 15.80 -7.29
CA PHE A 293 5.58 15.27 -7.06
C PHE A 293 6.00 15.35 -5.59
N ASN A 294 5.70 16.45 -4.90
CA ASN A 294 5.97 16.58 -3.47
C ASN A 294 5.28 15.45 -2.68
N HIS A 295 3.99 15.22 -2.94
CA HIS A 295 3.26 14.13 -2.28
C HIS A 295 3.83 12.74 -2.61
N ARG A 296 4.31 12.51 -3.84
CA ARG A 296 4.96 11.24 -4.22
C ARG A 296 6.27 11.02 -3.48
N PHE A 297 7.17 12.00 -3.48
CA PHE A 297 8.46 11.88 -2.77
C PHE A 297 8.28 11.74 -1.25
N MET A 298 7.31 12.45 -0.69
CA MET A 298 6.94 12.30 0.71
C MET A 298 6.46 10.88 1.02
N GLY A 299 5.61 10.32 0.16
CA GLY A 299 5.13 8.94 0.27
C GLY A 299 6.26 7.91 0.32
N ILE A 300 7.31 8.08 -0.50
CA ILE A 300 8.50 7.20 -0.48
C ILE A 300 9.22 7.30 0.87
N SER A 301 9.47 8.53 1.36
CA SER A 301 10.14 8.74 2.65
C SER A 301 9.36 8.11 3.81
N GLU A 302 8.04 8.29 3.84
CA GLU A 302 7.16 7.68 4.84
C GLU A 302 7.18 6.14 4.77
N GLN A 303 7.18 5.58 3.56
CA GLN A 303 7.22 4.12 3.36
C GLN A 303 8.55 3.54 3.85
N MET A 304 9.68 4.18 3.52
CA MET A 304 10.99 3.81 4.06
C MET A 304 10.96 3.79 5.60
N GLY A 305 10.40 4.84 6.21
CA GLY A 305 10.30 4.96 7.65
C GLY A 305 9.44 3.87 8.30
N ARG A 306 8.29 3.55 7.70
CA ARG A 306 7.42 2.47 8.19
C ARG A 306 8.07 1.10 8.08
N THR A 307 8.76 0.80 6.97
CA THR A 307 9.51 -0.45 6.82
C THR A 307 10.61 -0.56 7.86
N LEU A 308 11.39 0.51 8.08
CA LEU A 308 12.42 0.54 9.11
C LEU A 308 11.83 0.32 10.51
N GLN A 309 10.73 1.01 10.84
CA GLN A 309 10.05 0.85 12.13
C GLN A 309 9.56 -0.60 12.35
N ARG A 310 8.84 -1.17 11.38
CA ARG A 310 8.19 -2.49 11.48
C ARG A 310 9.16 -3.67 11.54
N THR A 311 10.36 -3.49 10.98
CA THR A 311 11.40 -4.54 10.94
C THR A 311 12.49 -4.34 12.00
N SER A 312 12.48 -3.21 12.70
CA SER A 312 13.47 -2.88 13.71
C SER A 312 13.30 -3.70 14.98
N ILE A 313 14.43 -4.11 15.55
CA ILE A 313 14.53 -4.70 16.88
C ILE A 313 14.81 -3.65 17.97
N SER A 314 15.25 -2.46 17.57
CA SER A 314 15.63 -1.38 18.48
C SER A 314 14.37 -0.70 19.00
N THR A 315 14.19 -0.70 20.32
CA THR A 315 13.09 0.02 20.97
C THR A 315 13.16 1.54 20.70
N ASN A 316 14.35 2.10 20.50
CA ASN A 316 14.50 3.51 20.12
C ASN A 316 13.89 3.80 18.75
N ILE A 317 14.10 2.92 17.78
CA ILE A 317 13.54 3.09 16.44
C ILE A 317 12.05 2.72 16.45
N LYS A 318 11.71 1.59 17.05
CA LYS A 318 10.38 0.98 16.97
C LYS A 318 9.31 1.71 17.78
N GLU A 319 9.64 2.07 19.02
CA GLU A 319 8.71 2.66 20.00
C GLU A 319 8.94 4.17 20.18
N ARG A 320 10.20 4.61 20.30
CA ARG A 320 10.51 6.05 20.48
C ARG A 320 10.52 6.84 19.17
N LEU A 321 10.49 6.14 18.03
CA LEU A 321 10.55 6.73 16.68
C LEU A 321 11.80 7.61 16.46
N ASP A 322 12.91 7.24 17.10
CA ASP A 322 14.18 7.95 17.01
C ASP A 322 14.97 7.54 15.76
N PHE A 323 14.37 7.85 14.61
CA PHE A 323 14.93 7.63 13.29
C PHE A 323 14.36 8.65 12.30
N SER A 324 14.96 8.80 11.13
CA SER A 324 14.42 9.61 10.05
C SER A 324 14.84 9.03 8.70
N CYS A 325 13.91 9.05 7.75
CA CYS A 325 14.13 8.64 6.37
C CYS A 325 13.88 9.83 5.46
N ALA A 326 14.75 10.02 4.47
CA ALA A 326 14.68 11.16 3.58
C ALA A 326 15.24 10.85 2.19
N LEU A 327 14.72 11.59 1.20
CA LEU A 327 15.21 11.64 -0.17
C LEU A 327 15.97 12.94 -0.39
N PHE A 328 17.09 12.85 -1.11
CA PHE A 328 17.95 13.98 -1.44
C PHE A 328 18.17 14.04 -2.94
N GLY A 329 18.29 15.24 -3.49
CA GLY A 329 18.68 15.45 -4.88
C GLY A 329 20.11 14.98 -5.16
N PRO A 330 20.53 15.02 -6.44
CA PRO A 330 21.89 14.61 -6.84
C PRO A 330 22.97 15.52 -6.24
N ASP A 331 22.61 16.74 -5.82
CA ASP A 331 23.45 17.70 -5.11
C ASP A 331 23.44 17.54 -3.57
N GLY A 332 22.77 16.50 -3.06
CA GLY A 332 22.58 16.28 -1.62
C GLY A 332 21.58 17.24 -0.95
N GLY A 333 20.83 18.04 -1.71
CA GLY A 333 19.76 18.87 -1.17
C GLY A 333 18.56 18.04 -0.71
N LEU A 334 17.96 18.36 0.43
CA LEU A 334 16.80 17.64 0.96
C LEU A 334 15.56 17.87 0.05
N VAL A 335 14.96 16.79 -0.45
CA VAL A 335 13.77 16.83 -1.31
C VAL A 335 12.50 16.45 -0.55
N ALA A 336 12.55 15.37 0.24
CA ALA A 336 11.43 14.90 1.05
C ALA A 336 11.92 14.15 2.28
N ASN A 337 11.10 14.12 3.34
CA ASN A 337 11.46 13.50 4.61
C ASN A 337 10.25 12.98 5.39
N ALA A 338 10.38 11.83 6.04
CA ALA A 338 9.39 11.38 7.00
C ALA A 338 9.48 12.22 8.30
N PRO A 339 8.37 12.74 8.84
CA PRO A 339 8.39 13.61 10.02
C PRO A 339 8.45 12.78 11.31
N HIS A 340 9.65 12.51 11.79
CA HIS A 340 9.85 11.83 13.07
C HIS A 340 10.70 12.66 14.05
N VAL A 341 11.87 13.14 13.61
CA VAL A 341 12.80 13.87 14.49
C VAL A 341 13.34 15.13 13.77
N PRO A 342 12.93 16.36 14.16
CA PRO A 342 13.32 17.59 13.46
C PRO A 342 14.84 17.84 13.39
N VAL A 343 15.59 17.44 14.42
CA VAL A 343 17.06 17.64 14.46
C VAL A 343 17.78 16.85 13.35
N HIS A 344 17.24 15.70 12.91
CA HIS A 344 17.81 14.91 11.84
C HIS A 344 17.74 15.64 10.49
N LEU A 345 16.70 16.45 10.25
CA LEU A 345 16.41 17.00 8.91
C LEU A 345 17.50 17.96 8.42
N GLY A 346 17.96 18.86 9.28
CA GLY A 346 19.07 19.76 8.94
C GLY A 346 20.39 18.99 8.79
N ALA A 347 20.69 18.11 9.74
CA ALA A 347 21.98 17.44 9.83
C ALA A 347 22.21 16.39 8.73
N MET A 348 21.17 15.66 8.30
CA MET A 348 21.28 14.65 7.25
C MET A 348 21.66 15.25 5.89
N SER A 349 21.16 16.44 5.54
CA SER A 349 21.55 17.12 4.29
C SER A 349 23.05 17.43 4.23
N SER A 350 23.63 17.92 5.34
CA SER A 350 25.07 18.13 5.47
C SER A 350 25.85 16.82 5.39
N THR A 351 25.29 15.73 5.93
CA THR A 351 25.92 14.39 5.89
C THR A 351 26.04 13.89 4.46
N VAL A 352 24.94 13.93 3.70
CA VAL A 352 24.91 13.47 2.30
C VAL A 352 25.86 14.30 1.44
N ARG A 353 25.86 15.63 1.60
CA ARG A 353 26.78 16.52 0.88
C ARG A 353 28.24 16.23 1.20
N TRP A 354 28.58 16.02 2.47
CA TRP A 354 29.94 15.67 2.87
C TRP A 354 30.40 14.35 2.23
N GLN A 355 29.53 13.33 2.24
CA GLN A 355 29.85 12.05 1.60
C GLN A 355 30.01 12.20 0.08
N LEU A 356 29.15 13.00 -0.57
CA LEU A 356 29.25 13.29 -1.99
C LEU A 356 30.58 13.98 -2.34
N GLU A 357 31.00 14.98 -1.56
CA GLU A 357 32.28 15.68 -1.74
C GLU A 357 33.48 14.77 -1.48
N TYR A 358 33.41 13.92 -0.46
CA TYR A 358 34.50 13.04 -0.07
C TYR A 358 34.74 11.91 -1.09
N TRP A 359 33.66 11.25 -1.53
CA TRP A 359 33.77 10.11 -2.44
C TRP A 359 33.84 10.54 -3.91
N GLY A 360 33.14 11.62 -4.30
CA GLY A 360 33.11 12.13 -5.66
C GLY A 360 32.80 11.03 -6.68
N ASP A 361 33.70 10.88 -7.65
CA ASP A 361 33.57 9.92 -8.76
C ASP A 361 33.76 8.44 -8.34
N ASN A 362 34.12 8.17 -7.08
CA ASN A 362 34.26 6.79 -6.59
C ASN A 362 32.92 6.13 -6.23
N LEU A 363 31.81 6.87 -6.22
CA LEU A 363 30.49 6.30 -5.96
C LEU A 363 30.01 5.47 -7.15
N GLN A 364 29.61 4.24 -6.87
CA GLN A 364 29.10 3.30 -7.87
C GLN A 364 27.70 2.81 -7.52
N ASP A 365 27.01 2.31 -8.53
CA ASP A 365 25.70 1.70 -8.33
C ASP A 365 25.80 0.45 -7.44
N GLY A 366 24.92 0.36 -6.46
CA GLY A 366 24.94 -0.68 -5.42
C GLY A 366 25.74 -0.34 -4.17
N ASP A 367 26.47 0.77 -4.13
CA ASP A 367 27.18 1.20 -2.92
C ASP A 367 26.21 1.55 -1.78
N VAL A 368 26.61 1.25 -0.55
CA VAL A 368 25.89 1.65 0.66
C VAL A 368 26.88 2.26 1.63
N LEU A 369 26.73 3.56 1.88
CA LEU A 369 27.60 4.32 2.76
C LEU A 369 27.03 4.29 4.19
N VAL A 370 27.89 4.11 5.18
CA VAL A 370 27.51 4.15 6.60
C VAL A 370 28.42 5.14 7.31
N THR A 371 27.83 6.09 8.03
CA THR A 371 28.59 7.07 8.82
C THR A 371 27.86 7.46 10.09
N ASN A 372 28.61 7.68 11.15
CA ASN A 372 28.17 8.26 12.41
C ASN A 372 29.10 9.40 12.89
N HIS A 373 30.08 9.77 12.07
CA HIS A 373 31.13 10.69 12.50
C HIS A 373 30.57 12.12 12.60
N PRO A 374 30.80 12.86 13.70
CA PRO A 374 30.24 14.20 13.87
C PRO A 374 30.71 15.19 12.79
N CYS A 375 31.96 15.08 12.32
CA CYS A 375 32.48 15.93 11.25
C CYS A 375 31.77 15.72 9.90
N SER A 376 31.13 14.56 9.69
CA SER A 376 30.34 14.27 8.50
C SER A 376 28.85 14.49 8.74
N GLY A 377 28.44 15.41 9.64
CA GLY A 377 27.03 15.78 9.83
C GLY A 377 26.22 14.90 10.80
N GLY A 378 26.87 14.06 11.60
CA GLY A 378 26.22 13.35 12.72
C GLY A 378 25.85 14.32 13.86
N SER A 379 24.61 14.23 14.38
CA SER A 379 24.15 15.00 15.55
C SER A 379 24.85 14.57 16.82
N HIS A 380 24.97 13.26 17.00
CA HIS A 380 25.83 12.62 17.98
C HIS A 380 26.16 11.20 17.52
N LEU A 381 27.18 10.58 18.11
CA LEU A 381 27.72 9.30 17.65
C LEU A 381 26.72 8.13 17.64
N PRO A 382 25.74 8.03 18.56
CA PRO A 382 24.64 7.06 18.46
C PRO A 382 23.79 7.15 17.20
N ASP A 383 23.80 8.28 16.49
CA ASP A 383 23.03 8.43 15.25
C ASP A 383 23.84 7.91 14.07
N ILE A 384 23.48 6.70 13.62
CA ILE A 384 24.10 6.09 12.46
C ILE A 384 23.26 6.44 11.24
N THR A 385 23.90 7.01 10.22
CA THR A 385 23.27 7.34 8.93
C THR A 385 23.74 6.36 7.88
N VAL A 386 22.79 5.66 7.26
CA VAL A 386 23.00 4.84 6.07
C VAL A 386 22.51 5.63 4.87
N ILE A 387 23.36 5.75 3.84
CA ILE A 387 23.10 6.53 2.63
C ILE A 387 23.30 5.61 1.43
N THR A 388 22.34 5.58 0.52
CA THR A 388 22.41 4.79 -0.72
C THR A 388 22.24 5.72 -1.91
N PRO A 389 23.27 5.89 -2.76
CA PRO A 389 23.11 6.56 -4.05
C PRO A 389 22.24 5.72 -4.98
N VAL A 390 21.36 6.38 -5.74
CA VAL A 390 20.51 5.72 -6.73
C VAL A 390 20.92 6.19 -8.12
N PHE A 391 21.30 5.24 -8.96
CA PHE A 391 21.73 5.49 -10.34
C PHE A 391 20.64 5.11 -11.33
N ASP A 392 20.57 5.84 -12.45
CA ASP A 392 19.81 5.49 -13.65
C ASP A 392 20.72 5.65 -14.86
N ASN A 393 20.83 4.61 -15.68
CA ASN A 393 21.70 4.57 -16.86
C ASN A 393 23.14 5.06 -16.58
N GLY A 394 23.68 4.70 -15.39
CA GLY A 394 25.04 5.06 -14.96
C GLY A 394 25.20 6.48 -14.40
N ASN A 395 24.13 7.27 -14.31
CA ASN A 395 24.17 8.61 -13.73
C ASN A 395 23.52 8.62 -12.34
N LEU A 396 24.15 9.29 -11.38
CA LEU A 396 23.57 9.53 -10.06
C LEU A 396 22.34 10.44 -10.19
N VAL A 397 21.17 9.94 -9.81
CA VAL A 397 19.90 10.67 -9.92
C VAL A 397 19.50 11.31 -8.59
N PHE A 398 19.61 10.56 -7.49
CA PHE A 398 19.22 11.00 -6.15
C PHE A 398 19.87 10.11 -5.09
N PHE A 399 19.75 10.49 -3.82
CA PHE A 399 20.12 9.66 -2.68
C PHE A 399 18.91 9.34 -1.82
N VAL A 400 18.93 8.15 -1.21
CA VAL A 400 18.08 7.82 -0.08
C VAL A 400 18.94 7.72 1.17
N ALA A 401 18.46 8.24 2.30
CA ALA A 401 19.15 8.05 3.57
C ALA A 401 18.20 7.71 4.71
N SER A 402 18.69 6.86 5.59
CA SER A 402 18.04 6.45 6.83
C SER A 402 19.00 6.70 7.99
N ARG A 403 18.59 7.53 8.93
CA ARG A 403 19.31 7.76 10.20
C ARG A 403 18.53 7.10 11.32
N GLY A 404 19.21 6.35 12.18
CA GLY A 404 18.59 5.71 13.34
C GLY A 404 19.48 5.81 14.58
N HIS A 405 18.84 5.97 15.74
CA HIS A 405 19.54 6.02 17.02
C HIS A 405 19.85 4.61 17.55
N HIS A 406 21.13 4.35 17.79
CA HIS A 406 21.63 3.13 18.40
C HIS A 406 22.02 3.38 19.86
N ALA A 407 21.35 2.72 20.80
CA ALA A 407 21.61 2.90 22.23
C ALA A 407 23.05 2.53 22.65
N GLU A 408 23.74 1.70 21.87
CA GLU A 408 25.09 1.26 22.14
C GLU A 408 25.90 1.21 20.84
N ILE A 409 27.08 1.84 20.86
CA ILE A 409 28.03 1.92 19.75
C ILE A 409 29.45 1.52 20.21
N GLY A 410 29.60 0.84 21.35
CA GLY A 410 30.88 0.33 21.84
C GLY A 410 31.65 1.29 22.75
N GLY A 411 30.97 2.25 23.38
CA GLY A 411 31.62 3.22 24.26
C GLY A 411 32.10 2.63 25.61
N ILE A 412 32.94 3.38 26.33
CA ILE A 412 33.46 2.96 27.66
C ILE A 412 32.38 2.74 28.74
N THR A 413 31.18 3.28 28.56
CA THR A 413 30.04 3.06 29.45
C THR A 413 28.81 2.71 28.63
N PRO A 414 27.91 1.85 29.17
CA PRO A 414 26.63 1.56 28.53
C PRO A 414 25.87 2.83 28.17
N GLY A 415 25.24 2.83 26.99
CA GLY A 415 24.47 3.98 26.50
C GLY A 415 25.27 4.94 25.63
N SER A 416 26.59 4.75 25.50
CA SER A 416 27.47 5.48 24.56
C SER A 416 27.45 7.03 24.68
N MET A 417 26.97 7.56 25.80
CA MET A 417 27.05 8.97 26.18
C MET A 417 27.64 9.16 27.59
N PRO A 418 28.93 8.85 27.83
CA PRO A 418 29.54 9.09 29.13
C PRO A 418 29.71 10.61 29.36
N PRO A 419 29.25 11.15 30.50
CA PRO A 419 29.32 12.59 30.77
C PRO A 419 30.74 13.09 31.08
N PHE A 420 31.69 12.19 31.36
CA PHE A 420 33.04 12.53 31.82
C PHE A 420 34.13 12.37 30.75
N LEU A 421 33.75 12.30 29.47
CA LEU A 421 34.70 12.10 28.39
C LEU A 421 35.38 13.41 27.95
N SER A 422 36.70 13.37 27.86
CA SER A 422 37.56 14.48 27.46
C SER A 422 38.19 14.35 26.06
N SER A 423 38.00 13.23 25.36
CA SER A 423 38.52 13.02 23.99
C SER A 423 37.64 12.05 23.17
N TYR A 424 37.60 12.24 21.85
CA TYR A 424 36.74 11.49 20.92
C TYR A 424 37.11 10.00 20.79
N GLY A 425 38.40 9.64 20.81
CA GLY A 425 38.87 8.25 20.62
C GLY A 425 38.48 7.26 21.73
N LYS A 426 37.71 7.67 22.74
CA LYS A 426 37.14 6.80 23.79
C LYS A 426 35.65 6.48 23.58
N LYS A 427 35.07 6.89 22.44
CA LYS A 427 33.69 6.56 22.04
C LYS A 427 33.60 5.58 20.85
N GLU A 428 34.73 5.16 20.29
CA GLU A 428 34.76 4.40 19.04
C GLU A 428 34.75 2.88 19.26
N LEU A 429 34.07 2.17 18.35
CA LEU A 429 34.32 0.76 18.06
C LEU A 429 35.75 0.60 17.50
N PRO A 430 36.47 -0.50 17.80
CA PRO A 430 37.69 -0.86 17.10
C PRO A 430 37.46 -1.12 15.61
#